data_AF-A0A932LAF5-F1
#
_entry.id   AF-A0A932LAF5-F1
#
_cell.length_a   1.000
_cell.length_b   1.000
_cell.length_c   1.000
_cell.angle_alpha   90.00
_cell.angle_beta   90.00
_cell.angle_gamma   90.00
#
_symmetry.space_group_name_H-M   'P 1'
#
loop_
_entity.id
_entity.type
_entity.pdbx_description
1 polymer ?
#
loop_
_entity_poly.entity_id
_entity_poly.type
_entity_poly.pdbx_seq_one_letter_code
_entity_poly.pdbx_strand_id
1 'polypeptide(L)'
;MAIITWTGGDAANDLWSDPDNWDLGVAPVDGDDVVIPATAASAEVLFDTSVAGSVLTLNSLVCHEPFRITGDILNVNPGTPIEFTAGFTNQGGRLDLDAPTTASSLNISGGVTWGAGDFTVNGPSVWSNGGIYNSGDSPGGETFFNGTLAISGNPVLEFRELHLAGTTTWTSSVNMWQIAGGIIDILPGVAFNITHNAFMDIFAANGAERINNSGTINNNSPGETRIELPLNNQSTGVLEVVSGTFSLLALPAVFGGLPNPLNYNGSTDTLTGGTWIVRDTGSSTVTLRWSGADIVNNAANIILDGDSAVITSLTGVNALANFATNAAAGGFTIQNGK
;
A
#
# COMPACT_ATOMS: atom_id res chain seq x y z
N MET A 1 -20.12 -20.71 22.15
CA MET A 1 -18.97 -21.57 21.84
C MET A 1 -19.44 -22.97 21.48
N ALA A 2 -20.11 -23.01 20.34
CA ALA A 2 -20.20 -24.19 19.51
C ALA A 2 -19.14 -24.07 18.38
N ILE A 3 -18.83 -25.18 17.74
CA ILE A 3 -18.24 -25.18 16.40
C ILE A 3 -19.43 -25.21 15.43
N ILE A 4 -19.52 -24.23 14.53
CA ILE A 4 -20.58 -24.12 13.54
C ILE A 4 -19.95 -24.20 12.15
N THR A 5 -20.48 -25.10 11.32
CA THR A 5 -19.89 -25.42 10.02
C THR A 5 -20.79 -24.96 8.89
N TRP A 6 -20.25 -24.20 7.95
CA TRP A 6 -20.95 -23.85 6.73
C TRP A 6 -21.19 -25.08 5.88
N THR A 7 -22.43 -25.23 5.40
CA THR A 7 -22.82 -26.30 4.47
C THR A 7 -23.11 -25.75 3.07
N GLY A 8 -23.41 -24.45 2.97
CA GLY A 8 -23.91 -23.80 1.75
C GLY A 8 -25.41 -24.06 1.48
N GLY A 9 -26.09 -24.75 2.40
CA GLY A 9 -27.53 -25.00 2.33
C GLY A 9 -27.97 -25.69 1.04
N ASP A 10 -29.22 -25.45 0.62
CA ASP A 10 -29.81 -25.95 -0.62
C ASP A 10 -29.72 -24.95 -1.80
N ALA A 11 -28.71 -24.07 -1.77
CA ALA A 11 -28.39 -23.06 -2.79
C ALA A 11 -29.40 -21.91 -2.95
N ALA A 12 -30.29 -21.66 -1.97
CA ALA A 12 -31.24 -20.55 -2.04
C ALA A 12 -30.54 -19.18 -1.97
N ASN A 13 -29.47 -19.05 -1.18
CA ASN A 13 -28.60 -17.88 -1.10
C ASN A 13 -27.28 -18.22 -0.39
N ASP A 14 -26.28 -17.35 -0.52
CA ASP A 14 -24.96 -17.47 0.09
C ASP A 14 -24.82 -16.58 1.37
N LEU A 15 -25.93 -16.25 2.04
CA LEU A 15 -25.93 -15.32 3.18
C LEU A 15 -25.44 -15.99 4.47
N TRP A 16 -24.55 -15.31 5.19
CA TRP A 16 -24.10 -15.71 6.53
C TRP A 16 -25.26 -15.83 7.52
N SER A 17 -26.25 -14.94 7.42
CA SER A 17 -27.36 -14.85 8.36
C SER A 17 -28.43 -15.93 8.16
N ASP A 18 -28.41 -16.65 7.03
CA ASP A 18 -29.38 -17.70 6.73
C ASP A 18 -29.06 -18.97 7.54
N PRO A 19 -29.91 -19.38 8.50
CA PRO A 19 -29.68 -20.57 9.30
C PRO A 19 -29.57 -21.86 8.47
N ASP A 20 -30.21 -21.93 7.30
CA ASP A 20 -30.21 -23.12 6.44
C ASP A 20 -28.83 -23.37 5.80
N ASN A 21 -27.94 -22.37 5.80
CA ASN A 21 -26.57 -22.50 5.33
C ASN A 21 -25.61 -23.14 6.35
N TRP A 22 -26.08 -23.46 7.56
CA TRP A 22 -25.25 -23.94 8.67
C TRP A 22 -25.70 -25.32 9.18
N ASP A 23 -24.73 -26.15 9.58
CA ASP A 23 -24.93 -27.54 10.00
C ASP A 23 -25.92 -27.74 11.16
N LEU A 24 -26.04 -26.75 12.04
CA LEU A 24 -26.95 -26.76 13.20
C LEU A 24 -28.28 -26.04 12.95
N GLY A 25 -28.54 -25.56 11.73
CA GLY A 25 -29.74 -24.79 11.42
C GLY A 25 -29.81 -23.46 12.18
N VAL A 26 -28.65 -22.88 12.52
CA VAL A 26 -28.49 -21.60 13.22
C VAL A 26 -27.27 -20.87 12.66
N ALA A 27 -27.41 -19.57 12.41
CA ALA A 27 -26.27 -18.73 12.05
C ALA A 27 -25.32 -18.54 13.27
N PRO A 28 -24.00 -18.41 13.04
CA PRO A 28 -23.04 -18.17 14.11
C PRO A 28 -23.34 -16.93 14.94
N VAL A 29 -23.11 -17.02 16.25
CA VAL A 29 -23.25 -15.92 17.21
C VAL A 29 -21.93 -15.65 17.94
N ASP A 30 -21.91 -14.66 18.81
CA ASP A 30 -20.72 -14.28 19.58
C ASP A 30 -20.11 -15.47 20.33
N GLY A 31 -18.78 -15.61 20.18
CA GLY A 31 -17.98 -16.63 20.84
C GLY A 31 -18.10 -18.02 20.23
N ASP A 32 -18.61 -18.17 19.02
CA ASP A 32 -18.56 -19.43 18.27
C ASP A 32 -17.28 -19.57 17.44
N ASP A 33 -16.89 -20.82 17.19
CA ASP A 33 -15.83 -21.19 16.27
C ASP A 33 -16.45 -21.52 14.91
N VAL A 34 -15.99 -20.88 13.84
CA VAL A 34 -16.61 -21.02 12.51
C VAL A 34 -15.66 -21.72 11.54
N VAL A 35 -16.17 -22.75 10.88
CA VAL A 35 -15.47 -23.48 9.83
C VAL A 35 -16.29 -23.42 8.54
N ILE A 36 -15.70 -22.88 7.48
CA ILE A 36 -16.31 -22.82 6.15
C ILE A 36 -15.48 -23.70 5.21
N PRO A 37 -15.86 -24.98 5.02
CA PRO A 37 -15.17 -25.87 4.09
C PRO A 37 -15.48 -25.49 2.64
N ALA A 38 -14.60 -25.89 1.72
CA ALA A 38 -14.90 -25.82 0.30
C ALA A 38 -16.04 -26.80 -0.03
N THR A 39 -17.12 -26.31 -0.61
CA THR A 39 -18.35 -27.03 -0.94
C THR A 39 -18.85 -26.61 -2.32
N ALA A 40 -19.37 -27.57 -3.09
CA ALA A 40 -19.98 -27.26 -4.38
C ALA A 40 -21.37 -26.59 -4.26
N ALA A 41 -21.91 -26.52 -3.03
CA ALA A 41 -23.24 -25.96 -2.77
C ALA A 41 -23.25 -24.42 -2.65
N SER A 42 -22.08 -23.80 -2.53
CA SER A 42 -21.92 -22.37 -2.31
C SER A 42 -20.86 -21.81 -3.26
N ALA A 43 -21.06 -20.58 -3.74
CA ALA A 43 -20.08 -19.90 -4.58
C ALA A 43 -19.26 -18.86 -3.81
N GLU A 44 -19.80 -18.38 -2.68
CA GLU A 44 -19.18 -17.44 -1.77
C GLU A 44 -19.89 -17.49 -0.42
N VAL A 45 -19.31 -16.88 0.62
CA VAL A 45 -20.02 -16.57 1.85
C VAL A 45 -20.15 -15.06 1.96
N LEU A 46 -21.39 -14.58 2.03
CA LEU A 46 -21.74 -13.17 2.08
C LEU A 46 -22.08 -12.74 3.52
N PHE A 47 -21.22 -11.92 4.09
CA PHE A 47 -21.43 -11.23 5.36
C PHE A 47 -21.90 -9.80 5.08
N ASP A 48 -23.14 -9.49 5.45
CA ASP A 48 -23.78 -8.22 5.14
C ASP A 48 -24.62 -7.69 6.31
N THR A 49 -25.42 -6.64 6.06
CA THR A 49 -26.27 -5.98 7.06
C THR A 49 -27.42 -6.83 7.63
N SER A 50 -27.59 -8.07 7.16
CA SER A 50 -28.59 -9.01 7.69
C SER A 50 -28.07 -9.79 8.90
N VAL A 51 -26.77 -9.69 9.22
CA VAL A 51 -26.19 -10.33 10.41
C VAL A 51 -26.80 -9.71 11.67
N ALA A 52 -27.15 -10.57 12.64
CA ALA A 52 -27.83 -10.13 13.84
C ALA A 52 -26.87 -9.39 14.77
N GLY A 53 -27.17 -8.12 15.03
CA GLY A 53 -26.25 -7.23 15.74
C GLY A 53 -25.21 -6.70 14.77
N SER A 54 -25.02 -5.39 14.73
CA SER A 54 -24.09 -4.73 13.79
C SER A 54 -22.61 -5.12 13.98
N VAL A 55 -22.32 -5.97 14.97
CA VAL A 55 -21.01 -6.49 15.33
C VAL A 55 -21.17 -7.96 15.72
N LEU A 56 -20.41 -8.84 15.09
CA LEU A 56 -20.29 -10.26 15.45
C LEU A 56 -18.84 -10.53 15.88
N THR A 57 -18.64 -11.13 17.06
CA THR A 57 -17.31 -11.48 17.57
C THR A 57 -17.14 -12.99 17.66
N LEU A 58 -16.42 -13.58 16.72
CA LEU A 58 -16.12 -15.01 16.70
C LEU A 58 -14.93 -15.36 17.58
N ASN A 59 -14.84 -16.62 18.01
CA ASN A 59 -13.62 -17.16 18.59
C ASN A 59 -12.58 -17.49 17.53
N SER A 60 -12.99 -18.10 16.42
CA SER A 60 -12.10 -18.43 15.30
C SER A 60 -12.87 -18.49 13.98
N LEU A 61 -12.16 -18.31 12.86
CA LEU A 61 -12.70 -18.41 11.51
C LEU A 61 -11.68 -19.04 10.56
N VAL A 62 -12.03 -20.19 10.01
CA VAL A 62 -11.31 -20.82 8.89
C VAL A 62 -12.24 -20.87 7.69
N CYS A 63 -11.82 -20.27 6.58
CA CYS A 63 -12.63 -20.14 5.39
C CYS A 63 -11.92 -20.63 4.12
N HIS A 64 -12.54 -21.64 3.50
CA HIS A 64 -12.11 -22.24 2.24
C HIS A 64 -13.04 -21.90 1.07
N GLU A 65 -13.98 -20.98 1.26
CA GLU A 65 -14.82 -20.38 0.22
C GLU A 65 -14.45 -18.90 0.01
N PRO A 66 -14.76 -18.29 -1.16
CA PRO A 66 -14.65 -16.86 -1.32
C PRO A 66 -15.46 -16.14 -0.25
N PHE A 67 -14.81 -15.30 0.57
CA PHE A 67 -15.48 -14.59 1.65
C PHE A 67 -15.67 -13.12 1.30
N ARG A 68 -16.89 -12.61 1.38
CA ARG A 68 -17.20 -11.22 1.07
C ARG A 68 -17.93 -10.52 2.20
N ILE A 69 -17.38 -9.39 2.64
CA ILE A 69 -18.04 -8.47 3.56
C ILE A 69 -18.56 -7.26 2.79
N THR A 70 -19.86 -7.00 2.88
CA THR A 70 -20.53 -5.82 2.27
C THR A 70 -21.11 -4.86 3.31
N GLY A 71 -21.22 -5.27 4.58
CA GLY A 71 -21.71 -4.47 5.69
C GLY A 71 -21.31 -5.03 7.04
N ASP A 72 -21.75 -4.37 8.11
CA ASP A 72 -21.50 -4.73 9.52
C ASP A 72 -20.01 -4.92 9.89
N ILE A 73 -19.77 -5.38 11.12
CA ILE A 73 -18.43 -5.58 11.69
C ILE A 73 -18.27 -7.06 12.06
N LEU A 74 -17.23 -7.69 11.50
CA LEU A 74 -16.77 -9.01 11.89
C LEU A 74 -15.49 -8.90 12.70
N ASN A 75 -15.57 -9.28 13.97
CA ASN A 75 -14.43 -9.42 14.86
C ASN A 75 -14.08 -10.90 15.01
N VAL A 76 -12.79 -11.20 15.15
CA VAL A 76 -12.34 -12.50 15.63
C VAL A 76 -11.44 -12.26 16.83
N ASN A 77 -11.68 -13.02 17.91
CA ASN A 77 -10.97 -12.85 19.16
C ASN A 77 -9.45 -12.95 18.95
N PRO A 78 -8.65 -12.11 19.65
CA PRO A 78 -7.21 -12.15 19.54
C PRO A 78 -6.63 -13.53 19.94
N GLY A 79 -5.60 -13.98 19.22
CA GLY A 79 -4.82 -15.17 19.59
C GLY A 79 -5.16 -16.47 18.86
N THR A 80 -6.20 -16.49 18.02
CA THR A 80 -6.50 -17.61 17.11
C THR A 80 -6.25 -17.18 15.66
N PRO A 81 -5.45 -17.92 14.88
CA PRO A 81 -5.25 -17.59 13.48
C PRO A 81 -6.55 -17.55 12.69
N ILE A 82 -6.66 -16.58 11.78
CA ILE A 82 -7.75 -16.48 10.80
C ILE A 82 -7.20 -16.89 9.44
N GLU A 83 -7.93 -17.69 8.68
CA GLU A 83 -7.47 -18.14 7.36
C GLU A 83 -8.56 -18.00 6.29
N PHE A 84 -8.22 -17.36 5.16
CA PHE A 84 -9.05 -17.26 3.96
C PHE A 84 -8.33 -17.89 2.76
N THR A 85 -8.49 -19.19 2.51
CA THR A 85 -7.74 -19.87 1.44
C THR A 85 -8.31 -19.65 0.05
N ALA A 86 -9.57 -19.23 -0.08
CA ALA A 86 -10.22 -18.96 -1.36
C ALA A 86 -10.37 -17.46 -1.68
N GLY A 87 -9.79 -16.60 -0.84
CA GLY A 87 -9.73 -15.16 -1.03
C GLY A 87 -10.72 -14.40 -0.17
N PHE A 88 -10.38 -13.15 0.10
CA PHE A 88 -11.20 -12.25 0.91
C PHE A 88 -11.52 -10.97 0.14
N THR A 89 -12.76 -10.52 0.21
CA THR A 89 -13.24 -9.29 -0.42
C THR A 89 -13.94 -8.39 0.59
N ASN A 90 -13.52 -7.14 0.69
CA ASN A 90 -14.23 -6.11 1.45
C ASN A 90 -14.79 -5.02 0.52
N GLN A 91 -16.11 -4.84 0.56
CA GLN A 91 -16.83 -3.86 -0.26
C GLN A 91 -17.57 -2.81 0.56
N GLY A 92 -17.63 -2.93 1.88
CA GLY A 92 -18.43 -1.98 2.67
C GLY A 92 -18.47 -2.18 4.19
N GLY A 93 -18.15 -3.38 4.70
CA GLY A 93 -18.12 -3.63 6.14
C GLY A 93 -16.72 -3.50 6.74
N ARG A 94 -16.57 -3.97 7.98
CA ARG A 94 -15.33 -3.94 8.72
C ARG A 94 -14.90 -5.34 9.14
N LEU A 95 -13.63 -5.68 8.91
CA LEU A 95 -12.99 -6.90 9.43
C LEU A 95 -11.90 -6.50 10.43
N ASP A 96 -11.98 -6.99 11.67
CA ASP A 96 -10.99 -6.76 12.71
C ASP A 96 -10.00 -7.94 12.79
N LEU A 97 -8.76 -7.66 12.41
CA LEU A 97 -7.61 -8.55 12.34
C LEU A 97 -6.69 -8.35 13.55
N ASP A 98 -7.19 -8.54 14.77
CA ASP A 98 -6.35 -8.47 15.97
C ASP A 98 -5.54 -9.77 16.21
N ALA A 99 -5.80 -10.81 15.40
CA ALA A 99 -5.03 -12.04 15.36
C ALA A 99 -4.28 -12.18 14.01
N PRO A 100 -3.16 -12.94 13.98
CA PRO A 100 -2.48 -13.26 12.73
C PRO A 100 -3.43 -13.87 11.71
N THR A 101 -3.46 -13.30 10.51
CA THR A 101 -4.40 -13.66 9.46
C THR A 101 -3.68 -13.97 8.17
N THR A 102 -4.12 -15.02 7.47
CA THR A 102 -3.65 -15.34 6.13
C THR A 102 -4.79 -15.30 5.11
N ALA A 103 -4.51 -14.79 3.92
CA ALA A 103 -5.44 -14.88 2.79
C ALA A 103 -4.71 -15.26 1.50
N SER A 104 -5.37 -16.01 0.63
CA SER A 104 -4.83 -16.31 -0.71
C SER A 104 -4.94 -15.11 -1.66
N SER A 105 -5.87 -14.19 -1.41
CA SER A 105 -6.01 -12.92 -2.13
C SER A 105 -6.81 -11.92 -1.28
N LEU A 106 -6.63 -10.63 -1.56
CA LEU A 106 -7.34 -9.54 -0.91
C LEU A 106 -7.87 -8.56 -1.95
N ASN A 107 -9.19 -8.36 -1.97
CA ASN A 107 -9.84 -7.37 -2.83
C ASN A 107 -10.58 -6.34 -1.98
N ILE A 108 -10.13 -5.09 -2.00
CA ILE A 108 -10.77 -4.00 -1.27
C ILE A 108 -11.30 -2.98 -2.28
N SER A 109 -12.62 -2.83 -2.32
CA SER A 109 -13.33 -1.80 -3.09
C SER A 109 -14.19 -0.89 -2.22
N GLY A 110 -14.13 -1.09 -0.90
CA GLY A 110 -14.83 -0.32 0.12
C GLY A 110 -14.56 -0.92 1.51
N GLY A 111 -15.22 -0.39 2.53
CA GLY A 111 -15.08 -0.89 3.90
C GLY A 111 -13.70 -0.64 4.53
N VAL A 112 -13.47 -1.30 5.66
CA VAL A 112 -12.25 -1.16 6.48
C VAL A 112 -11.72 -2.53 6.88
N THR A 113 -10.43 -2.78 6.64
CA THR A 113 -9.68 -3.84 7.29
C THR A 113 -8.91 -3.21 8.43
N TRP A 114 -9.17 -3.62 9.67
CA TRP A 114 -8.69 -2.99 10.90
C TRP A 114 -7.91 -4.00 11.75
N GLY A 115 -7.19 -3.56 12.77
CA GLY A 115 -6.62 -4.43 13.82
C GLY A 115 -5.11 -4.36 13.91
N ALA A 116 -4.53 -4.87 14.99
CA ALA A 116 -3.08 -4.84 15.22
C ALA A 116 -2.35 -6.15 14.83
N GLY A 117 -3.07 -7.21 14.51
CA GLY A 117 -2.49 -8.49 14.11
C GLY A 117 -1.94 -8.45 12.68
N ASP A 118 -0.94 -9.28 12.40
CA ASP A 118 -0.33 -9.35 11.07
C ASP A 118 -1.29 -9.95 10.04
N PHE A 119 -1.30 -9.38 8.83
CA PHE A 119 -2.12 -9.86 7.73
C PHE A 119 -1.23 -10.24 6.54
N THR A 120 -1.13 -11.53 6.25
CA THR A 120 -0.33 -12.05 5.13
C THR A 120 -1.22 -12.44 3.95
N VAL A 121 -1.03 -11.78 2.81
CA VAL A 121 -1.74 -12.06 1.56
C VAL A 121 -0.81 -12.68 0.53
N ASN A 122 -1.06 -13.94 0.19
CA ASN A 122 -0.11 -14.77 -0.56
C ASN A 122 -0.25 -14.68 -2.09
N GLY A 123 -1.38 -14.22 -2.60
CA GLY A 123 -1.66 -14.18 -4.03
C GLY A 123 -2.10 -12.81 -4.54
N PRO A 124 -2.50 -12.74 -5.83
CA PRO A 124 -2.86 -11.50 -6.49
C PRO A 124 -3.99 -10.76 -5.76
N SER A 125 -3.86 -9.44 -5.65
CA SER A 125 -4.75 -8.60 -4.86
C SER A 125 -5.07 -7.29 -5.57
N VAL A 126 -6.22 -6.69 -5.21
CA VAL A 126 -6.68 -5.41 -5.76
C VAL A 126 -7.10 -4.49 -4.61
N TRP A 127 -6.59 -3.26 -4.63
CA TRP A 127 -7.00 -2.21 -3.70
C TRP A 127 -7.46 -0.99 -4.50
N SER A 128 -8.77 -0.82 -4.61
CA SER A 128 -9.40 0.23 -5.42
C SER A 128 -10.10 1.30 -4.58
N ASN A 129 -10.41 1.02 -3.33
CA ASN A 129 -10.98 1.96 -2.37
C ASN A 129 -10.92 1.36 -0.96
N GLY A 130 -11.46 2.06 0.04
CA GLY A 130 -11.55 1.57 1.40
C GLY A 130 -10.20 1.57 2.11
N GLY A 131 -10.21 1.00 3.31
CA GLY A 131 -9.17 1.21 4.30
C GLY A 131 -8.38 -0.03 4.71
N ILE A 132 -7.07 0.14 4.94
CA ILE A 132 -6.28 -0.77 5.77
C ILE A 132 -5.70 0.01 6.96
N TYR A 133 -6.13 -0.35 8.16
CA TYR A 133 -6.02 0.44 9.38
C TYR A 133 -5.36 -0.40 10.47
N ASN A 134 -4.57 0.23 11.33
CA ASN A 134 -4.18 -0.33 12.62
C ASN A 134 -5.15 0.13 13.72
N SER A 135 -5.24 -0.62 14.81
CA SER A 135 -6.13 -0.32 15.94
C SER A 135 -5.63 0.76 16.91
N GLY A 136 -4.40 1.23 16.76
CA GLY A 136 -3.80 2.28 17.60
C GLY A 136 -3.42 3.55 16.85
N ASP A 137 -3.14 4.61 17.62
CA ASP A 137 -2.73 5.94 17.13
C ASP A 137 -1.24 6.01 16.74
N SER A 138 -0.59 4.86 16.53
CA SER A 138 0.81 4.74 16.13
C SER A 138 0.98 3.63 15.11
N PRO A 139 1.99 3.71 14.21
CA PRO A 139 2.35 2.60 13.34
C PRO A 139 2.42 1.28 14.11
N GLY A 140 1.72 0.27 13.62
CA GLY A 140 1.69 -1.08 14.19
C GLY A 140 0.82 -2.00 13.34
N GLY A 141 1.00 -3.31 13.52
CA GLY A 141 0.38 -4.30 12.64
C GLY A 141 0.95 -4.27 11.22
N GLU A 142 1.30 -5.43 10.71
CA GLU A 142 1.94 -5.54 9.39
C GLU A 142 0.94 -6.11 8.37
N THR A 143 0.90 -5.57 7.14
CA THR A 143 0.24 -6.21 6.01
C THR A 143 1.27 -6.57 4.96
N PHE A 144 1.39 -7.86 4.67
CA PHE A 144 2.28 -8.39 3.64
C PHE A 144 1.50 -8.70 2.37
N PHE A 145 1.86 -8.05 1.27
CA PHE A 145 1.42 -8.44 -0.07
C PHE A 145 2.53 -9.23 -0.77
N ASN A 146 2.48 -10.56 -0.66
CA ASN A 146 3.44 -11.47 -1.30
C ASN A 146 3.14 -11.71 -2.79
N GLY A 147 1.86 -11.58 -3.18
CA GLY A 147 1.43 -11.61 -4.58
C GLY A 147 1.47 -10.23 -5.24
N THR A 148 1.09 -10.18 -6.52
CA THR A 148 0.96 -8.91 -7.23
C THR A 148 -0.15 -8.05 -6.63
N LEU A 149 0.06 -6.74 -6.52
CA LEU A 149 -0.95 -5.79 -6.03
C LEU A 149 -1.28 -4.74 -7.08
N ALA A 150 -2.57 -4.61 -7.42
CA ALA A 150 -3.06 -3.52 -8.25
C ALA A 150 -3.75 -2.45 -7.37
N ILE A 151 -3.24 -1.23 -7.40
CA ILE A 151 -3.76 -0.09 -6.64
C ILE A 151 -4.42 0.91 -7.59
N SER A 152 -5.64 1.32 -7.26
CA SER A 152 -6.41 2.32 -8.01
C SER A 152 -7.38 3.06 -7.09
N GLY A 153 -8.13 4.04 -7.61
CA GLY A 153 -9.11 4.81 -6.84
C GLY A 153 -8.52 5.56 -5.64
N ASN A 154 -9.23 5.61 -4.50
CA ASN A 154 -8.87 6.39 -3.31
C ASN A 154 -8.64 5.50 -2.07
N PRO A 155 -7.60 4.65 -2.06
CA PRO A 155 -7.29 3.80 -0.92
C PRO A 155 -6.79 4.63 0.27
N VAL A 156 -7.04 4.13 1.49
CA VAL A 156 -6.60 4.77 2.74
C VAL A 156 -5.72 3.82 3.56
N LEU A 157 -4.47 4.21 3.81
CA LEU A 157 -3.59 3.50 4.74
C LEU A 157 -3.48 4.31 6.04
N GLU A 158 -3.88 3.71 7.16
CA GLU A 158 -3.88 4.40 8.45
C GLU A 158 -3.14 3.59 9.52
N PHE A 159 -2.07 4.17 10.07
CA PHE A 159 -1.24 3.63 11.17
C PHE A 159 -0.70 2.22 10.96
N ARG A 160 -0.65 1.73 9.72
CA ARG A 160 -0.23 0.36 9.41
C ARG A 160 1.02 0.32 8.55
N GLU A 161 1.81 -0.74 8.72
CA GLU A 161 2.97 -1.01 7.89
C GLU A 161 2.59 -1.92 6.72
N LEU A 162 2.86 -1.47 5.50
CA LEU A 162 2.57 -2.18 4.26
C LEU A 162 3.86 -2.71 3.64
N HIS A 163 4.04 -4.02 3.61
CA HIS A 163 5.20 -4.66 2.99
C HIS A 163 4.82 -5.20 1.61
N LEU A 164 5.39 -4.58 0.58
CA LEU A 164 5.22 -4.98 -0.81
C LEU A 164 6.33 -5.95 -1.18
N ALA A 165 5.99 -7.24 -1.21
CA ALA A 165 6.88 -8.34 -1.58
C ALA A 165 6.64 -8.84 -3.02
N GLY A 166 5.45 -8.58 -3.59
CA GLY A 166 5.14 -8.80 -5.00
C GLY A 166 5.07 -7.51 -5.82
N THR A 167 5.17 -7.63 -7.15
CA THR A 167 5.07 -6.49 -8.06
C THR A 167 3.78 -5.71 -7.82
N THR A 168 3.93 -4.41 -7.55
CA THR A 168 2.82 -3.51 -7.29
C THR A 168 2.66 -2.53 -8.44
N THR A 169 1.42 -2.29 -8.89
CA THR A 169 1.11 -1.32 -9.94
C THR A 169 0.06 -0.34 -9.46
N TRP A 170 0.36 0.95 -9.57
CA TRP A 170 -0.54 2.05 -9.20
C TRP A 170 -0.98 2.83 -10.45
N THR A 171 -2.28 2.89 -10.68
CA THR A 171 -2.89 3.41 -11.93
C THR A 171 -3.89 4.55 -11.72
N SER A 172 -3.82 5.27 -10.59
CA SER A 172 -4.69 6.42 -10.36
C SER A 172 -4.44 7.53 -11.40
N SER A 173 -5.51 8.12 -11.96
CA SER A 173 -5.42 9.21 -12.95
C SER A 173 -5.81 10.59 -12.42
N VAL A 174 -6.47 10.65 -11.26
CA VAL A 174 -6.92 11.88 -10.56
C VAL A 174 -7.18 11.68 -9.05
N ASN A 175 -7.07 10.45 -8.55
CA ASN A 175 -7.49 10.07 -7.20
C ASN A 175 -6.29 9.99 -6.24
N MET A 176 -6.56 10.20 -4.95
CA MET A 176 -5.55 10.33 -3.90
C MET A 176 -5.41 9.00 -3.16
N TRP A 177 -4.19 8.45 -3.10
CA TRP A 177 -3.87 7.47 -2.08
C TRP A 177 -3.60 8.25 -0.78
N GLN A 178 -4.50 8.10 0.18
CA GLN A 178 -4.47 8.84 1.43
C GLN A 178 -3.72 8.04 2.49
N ILE A 179 -2.76 8.69 3.16
CA ILE A 179 -1.98 8.06 4.22
C ILE A 179 -2.07 8.91 5.50
N ALA A 180 -2.24 8.25 6.64
CA ALA A 180 -2.06 8.83 7.97
C ALA A 180 -1.31 7.85 8.85
N GLY A 181 -0.11 8.16 9.31
CA GLY A 181 0.72 7.29 10.15
C GLY A 181 1.18 5.99 9.50
N GLY A 182 0.83 5.73 8.24
CA GLY A 182 1.17 4.50 7.53
C GLY A 182 2.59 4.50 7.00
N ILE A 183 3.20 3.31 6.95
CA ILE A 183 4.54 3.09 6.37
C ILE A 183 4.38 2.18 5.16
N ILE A 184 5.06 2.51 4.06
CA ILE A 184 5.11 1.68 2.86
C ILE A 184 6.53 1.20 2.64
N ASP A 185 6.73 -0.11 2.72
CA ASP A 185 8.00 -0.77 2.46
C ASP A 185 7.97 -1.47 1.10
N ILE A 186 8.81 -1.01 0.19
CA ILE A 186 9.06 -1.69 -1.08
C ILE A 186 10.29 -2.56 -0.88
N LEU A 187 10.07 -3.87 -0.78
CA LEU A 187 11.12 -4.82 -0.41
C LEU A 187 12.18 -4.97 -1.53
N PRO A 188 13.39 -5.48 -1.21
CA PRO A 188 14.44 -5.69 -2.20
C PRO A 188 13.99 -6.54 -3.39
N GLY A 189 14.31 -6.08 -4.60
CA GLY A 189 13.95 -6.77 -5.86
C GLY A 189 12.49 -6.60 -6.30
N VAL A 190 11.68 -5.85 -5.55
CA VAL A 190 10.26 -5.61 -5.88
C VAL A 190 10.11 -4.37 -6.75
N ALA A 191 9.26 -4.45 -7.78
CA ALA A 191 8.89 -3.31 -8.61
C ALA A 191 7.58 -2.66 -8.13
N PHE A 192 7.62 -1.35 -7.92
CA PHE A 192 6.46 -0.48 -7.71
C PHE A 192 6.28 0.43 -8.93
N ASN A 193 5.33 0.07 -9.78
CA ASN A 193 5.13 0.72 -11.08
C ASN A 193 4.00 1.76 -11.01
N ILE A 194 4.28 2.98 -11.45
CA ILE A 194 3.32 4.07 -11.54
C ILE A 194 3.11 4.39 -13.02
N THR A 195 1.89 4.24 -13.51
CA THR A 195 1.60 4.32 -14.97
C THR A 195 0.71 5.49 -15.36
N HIS A 196 0.16 6.20 -14.38
CA HIS A 196 -0.78 7.30 -14.56
C HIS A 196 -0.49 8.42 -13.57
N ASN A 197 -1.11 9.59 -13.77
CA ASN A 197 -0.97 10.75 -12.90
C ASN A 197 -1.48 10.44 -11.49
N ALA A 198 -0.56 10.24 -10.55
CA ALA A 198 -0.89 9.72 -9.24
C ALA A 198 -0.52 10.71 -8.13
N PHE A 199 -1.35 10.74 -7.09
CA PHE A 199 -1.20 11.66 -5.96
C PHE A 199 -1.26 10.84 -4.68
N MET A 200 -0.18 10.88 -3.90
CA MET A 200 -0.14 10.29 -2.57
C MET A 200 -0.10 11.43 -1.57
N ASP A 201 -1.13 11.51 -0.74
CA ASP A 201 -1.42 12.62 0.17
C ASP A 201 -1.29 12.18 1.62
N ILE A 202 -0.76 13.08 2.45
CA ILE A 202 -0.80 12.92 3.91
C ILE A 202 -1.99 13.73 4.42
N PHE A 203 -3.08 13.04 4.75
CA PHE A 203 -4.29 13.70 5.22
C PHE A 203 -4.27 13.99 6.73
N ALA A 204 -3.45 13.24 7.49
CA ALA A 204 -3.15 13.51 8.89
C ALA A 204 -1.72 13.05 9.19
N ALA A 205 -0.85 13.97 9.62
CA ALA A 205 0.55 13.68 9.86
C ALA A 205 0.85 13.43 11.34
N ASN A 206 1.55 12.33 11.57
CA ASN A 206 1.77 11.72 12.87
C ASN A 206 3.28 11.54 13.13
N GLY A 207 4.12 11.81 12.11
CA GLY A 207 5.58 11.87 12.19
C GLY A 207 6.27 10.55 11.84
N ALA A 208 5.52 9.51 11.50
CA ALA A 208 6.05 8.20 11.17
C ALA A 208 5.92 7.84 9.68
N GLU A 209 5.09 8.56 8.95
CA GLU A 209 4.75 8.32 7.55
C GLU A 209 5.98 8.37 6.67
N ARG A 210 6.22 7.30 5.92
CA ARG A 210 7.33 7.25 4.97
C ARG A 210 7.15 6.13 3.96
N ILE A 211 7.81 6.31 2.82
CA ILE A 211 8.10 5.22 1.90
C ILE A 211 9.55 4.80 2.13
N ASN A 212 9.76 3.53 2.45
CA ASN A 212 11.09 2.94 2.48
C ASN A 212 11.29 2.12 1.20
N ASN A 213 12.07 2.67 0.26
CA ASN A 213 12.34 2.01 -0.99
C ASN A 213 13.65 1.22 -0.93
N SER A 214 13.55 -0.12 -0.86
CA SER A 214 14.69 -1.03 -1.06
C SER A 214 14.64 -1.78 -2.39
N GLY A 215 13.50 -1.71 -3.09
CA GLY A 215 13.28 -2.24 -4.44
C GLY A 215 13.41 -1.16 -5.51
N THR A 216 12.49 -1.16 -6.48
CA THR A 216 12.49 -0.23 -7.60
C THR A 216 11.14 0.48 -7.71
N ILE A 217 11.14 1.79 -7.57
CA ILE A 217 10.02 2.65 -7.97
C ILE A 217 10.21 3.05 -9.43
N ASN A 218 9.27 2.69 -10.29
CA ASN A 218 9.26 3.04 -11.71
C ASN A 218 8.13 4.01 -12.01
N ASN A 219 8.45 5.28 -12.21
CA ASN A 219 7.47 6.27 -12.68
C ASN A 219 7.46 6.36 -14.20
N ASN A 220 6.38 5.84 -14.79
CA ASN A 220 6.06 5.94 -16.21
C ASN A 220 4.73 6.67 -16.44
N SER A 221 4.41 7.61 -15.55
CA SER A 221 3.26 8.51 -15.70
C SER A 221 3.57 9.59 -16.75
N PRO A 222 2.70 9.84 -17.75
CA PRO A 222 2.95 10.86 -18.77
C PRO A 222 2.79 12.30 -18.27
N GLY A 223 2.13 12.50 -17.13
CA GLY A 223 1.92 13.81 -16.51
C GLY A 223 2.73 13.95 -15.22
N GLU A 224 2.06 14.29 -14.12
CA GLU A 224 2.71 14.47 -12.82
C GLU A 224 2.32 13.36 -11.85
N THR A 225 3.32 12.80 -11.18
CA THR A 225 3.17 11.99 -9.98
C THR A 225 3.63 12.83 -8.79
N ARG A 226 2.76 13.04 -7.79
CA ARG A 226 3.07 13.77 -6.56
C ARG A 226 3.09 12.83 -5.38
N ILE A 227 4.19 12.84 -4.64
CA ILE A 227 4.35 12.09 -3.40
C ILE A 227 4.57 13.09 -2.27
N GLU A 228 3.60 13.20 -1.37
CA GLU A 228 3.72 14.01 -0.15
C GLU A 228 4.26 13.20 1.03
N LEU A 229 4.44 11.89 0.85
CA LEU A 229 5.13 11.03 1.81
C LEU A 229 6.65 11.22 1.75
N PRO A 230 7.32 11.42 2.89
CA PRO A 230 8.77 11.37 2.95
C PRO A 230 9.31 10.06 2.36
N LEU A 231 10.07 10.16 1.27
CA LEU A 231 10.66 9.01 0.60
C LEU A 231 12.10 8.80 1.05
N ASN A 232 12.38 7.61 1.60
CA ASN A 232 13.71 7.11 1.90
C ASN A 232 14.11 6.07 0.85
N ASN A 233 14.90 6.49 -0.14
CA ASN A 233 15.53 5.61 -1.11
C ASN A 233 16.76 4.95 -0.47
N GLN A 234 16.60 3.72 0.02
CA GLN A 234 17.66 2.98 0.72
C GLN A 234 18.83 2.66 -0.21
N SER A 235 19.94 2.18 0.33
CA SER A 235 21.16 1.90 -0.45
C SER A 235 20.97 0.92 -1.60
N THR A 236 20.00 0.01 -1.51
CA THR A 236 19.63 -0.93 -2.59
C THR A 236 18.47 -0.42 -3.46
N GLY A 237 17.81 0.66 -3.03
CA GLY A 237 16.66 1.23 -3.70
C GLY A 237 17.02 1.88 -5.02
N VAL A 238 16.08 1.81 -5.96
CA VAL A 238 16.12 2.52 -7.24
C VAL A 238 14.86 3.36 -7.35
N LEU A 239 15.00 4.66 -7.57
CA LEU A 239 13.92 5.51 -8.08
C LEU A 239 14.22 5.81 -9.54
N GLU A 240 13.38 5.33 -10.43
CA GLU A 240 13.48 5.56 -11.87
C GLU A 240 12.28 6.38 -12.37
N VAL A 241 12.57 7.51 -13.01
CA VAL A 241 11.58 8.34 -13.71
C VAL A 241 11.81 8.20 -15.21
N VAL A 242 10.84 7.63 -15.92
CA VAL A 242 10.89 7.32 -17.36
C VAL A 242 10.04 8.27 -18.19
N SER A 243 8.98 8.80 -17.60
CA SER A 243 8.07 9.74 -18.25
C SER A 243 7.56 10.78 -17.27
N GLY A 244 7.13 11.93 -17.80
CA GLY A 244 6.50 12.99 -17.04
C GLY A 244 7.37 13.59 -15.94
N THR A 245 6.72 14.01 -14.86
CA THR A 245 7.35 14.63 -13.69
C THR A 245 7.05 13.80 -12.45
N PHE A 246 8.08 13.44 -11.69
CA PHE A 246 7.97 12.87 -10.36
C PHE A 246 8.35 13.95 -9.33
N SER A 247 7.36 14.37 -8.54
CA SER A 247 7.48 15.43 -7.56
C SER A 247 7.47 14.85 -6.15
N LEU A 248 8.56 15.06 -5.42
CA LEU A 248 8.65 14.78 -3.99
C LEU A 248 8.38 16.09 -3.23
N LEU A 249 7.24 16.16 -2.57
CA LEU A 249 6.81 17.36 -1.84
C LEU A 249 7.17 17.18 -0.37
N ALA A 250 7.88 18.17 0.18
CA ALA A 250 8.17 18.20 1.60
C ALA A 250 6.88 18.42 2.39
N LEU A 251 6.83 17.85 3.60
CA LEU A 251 5.69 18.06 4.47
C LEU A 251 5.63 19.52 4.95
N PRO A 252 4.43 20.14 4.97
CA PRO A 252 4.23 21.43 5.61
C PRO A 252 4.73 21.44 7.07
N ALA A 253 5.16 22.60 7.57
CA ALA A 253 5.62 22.74 8.95
C ALA A 253 4.55 22.36 10.01
N VAL A 254 3.26 22.54 9.67
CA VAL A 254 2.13 22.10 10.52
C VAL A 254 2.10 20.58 10.74
N PHE A 255 2.79 19.83 9.88
CA PHE A 255 2.89 18.38 9.86
C PHE A 255 4.33 17.88 10.17
N GLY A 256 5.10 18.68 10.91
CA GLY A 256 6.46 18.32 11.34
C GLY A 256 7.58 18.69 10.36
N GLY A 257 7.26 19.20 9.17
CA GLY A 257 8.25 19.81 8.28
C GLY A 257 9.31 18.85 7.73
N LEU A 258 8.99 17.56 7.59
CA LEU A 258 9.96 16.57 7.11
C LEU A 258 10.38 16.84 5.66
N PRO A 259 11.70 16.73 5.36
CA PRO A 259 12.18 16.86 4.00
C PRO A 259 11.70 15.68 3.15
N ASN A 260 11.55 15.93 1.85
CA ASN A 260 11.26 14.90 0.87
C ASN A 260 12.10 15.18 -0.38
N PRO A 261 13.01 14.27 -0.79
CA PRO A 261 13.31 12.98 -0.16
C PRO A 261 14.00 13.13 1.20
N LEU A 262 13.87 12.11 2.06
CA LEU A 262 14.61 11.99 3.32
C LEU A 262 16.14 11.90 3.10
N ASN A 263 16.55 11.50 1.90
CA ASN A 263 17.94 11.36 1.52
C ASN A 263 18.66 12.69 1.20
N TYR A 264 17.92 13.80 1.09
CA TYR A 264 18.49 15.11 0.78
C TYR A 264 18.63 15.96 2.06
N ASN A 265 19.88 16.29 2.41
CA ASN A 265 20.18 17.21 3.50
C ASN A 265 20.35 18.63 2.95
N GLY A 266 19.34 19.48 3.10
CA GLY A 266 19.37 20.87 2.65
C GLY A 266 20.24 21.82 3.48
N SER A 267 20.89 21.36 4.55
CA SER A 267 21.90 22.17 5.28
C SER A 267 23.30 22.01 4.71
N THR A 268 23.56 20.88 4.05
CA THR A 268 24.85 20.54 3.42
C THR A 268 24.71 20.31 1.92
N ASP A 269 23.51 20.52 1.38
CA ASP A 269 23.19 20.32 -0.04
C ASP A 269 23.65 18.95 -0.55
N THR A 270 23.42 17.93 0.28
CA THR A 270 23.95 16.57 0.08
C THR A 270 22.84 15.58 -0.23
N LEU A 271 22.94 14.89 -1.37
CA LEU A 271 22.09 13.74 -1.70
C LEU A 271 22.77 12.43 -1.30
N THR A 272 22.02 11.54 -0.66
CA THR A 272 22.47 10.20 -0.20
C THR A 272 21.52 9.10 -0.70
N GLY A 273 21.72 7.87 -0.24
CA GLY A 273 20.82 6.74 -0.52
C GLY A 273 21.24 5.89 -1.72
N GLY A 274 20.25 5.26 -2.36
CA GLY A 274 20.43 4.36 -3.49
C GLY A 274 20.63 5.05 -4.83
N THR A 275 19.97 4.50 -5.86
CA THR A 275 20.07 4.97 -7.23
C THR A 275 18.89 5.85 -7.61
N TRP A 276 19.18 6.98 -8.26
CA TRP A 276 18.25 7.98 -8.76
C TRP A 276 18.44 8.08 -10.27
N ILE A 277 17.48 7.56 -11.04
CA ILE A 277 17.55 7.51 -12.50
C ILE A 277 16.48 8.44 -13.06
N VAL A 278 16.89 9.35 -13.93
CA VAL A 278 15.98 10.10 -14.80
C VAL A 278 16.33 9.70 -16.22
N ARG A 279 15.42 8.99 -16.88
CA ARG A 279 15.61 8.42 -18.21
C ARG A 279 14.57 8.95 -19.16
N ASP A 280 15.00 9.62 -20.21
CA ASP A 280 14.16 9.97 -21.35
C ASP A 280 14.21 8.86 -22.40
N THR A 281 13.08 8.20 -22.65
CA THR A 281 12.93 7.21 -23.74
C THR A 281 12.22 7.81 -24.97
N GLY A 282 12.07 9.13 -25.04
CA GLY A 282 11.31 9.88 -26.05
C GLY A 282 11.86 11.29 -26.28
N SER A 283 10.97 12.29 -26.48
CA SER A 283 11.36 13.68 -26.77
C SER A 283 10.70 14.69 -25.81
N SER A 284 10.18 14.21 -24.67
CA SER A 284 9.52 15.06 -23.67
C SER A 284 10.40 15.14 -22.42
N THR A 285 10.44 16.31 -21.77
CA THR A 285 11.19 16.48 -20.53
C THR A 285 10.74 15.47 -19.47
N VAL A 286 11.69 14.71 -18.97
CA VAL A 286 11.49 13.79 -17.86
C VAL A 286 12.13 14.41 -16.63
N THR A 287 11.33 14.65 -15.59
CA THR A 287 11.75 15.47 -14.45
C THR A 287 11.62 14.70 -13.15
N LEU A 288 12.69 14.65 -12.38
CA LEU A 288 12.63 14.43 -10.93
C LEU A 288 12.75 15.79 -10.23
N ARG A 289 11.90 16.08 -9.24
CA ARG A 289 11.98 17.35 -8.51
C ARG A 289 11.59 17.26 -7.06
N TRP A 290 12.15 18.16 -6.25
CA TRP A 290 11.77 18.35 -4.85
C TRP A 290 12.02 19.76 -4.34
N SER A 291 11.49 20.06 -3.16
CA SER A 291 11.62 21.40 -2.57
C SER A 291 13.07 21.70 -2.19
N GLY A 292 13.58 22.86 -2.59
CA GLY A 292 14.94 23.28 -2.24
C GLY A 292 16.07 22.44 -2.87
N ALA A 293 15.80 21.69 -3.94
CA ALA A 293 16.82 20.89 -4.61
C ALA A 293 17.99 21.74 -5.14
N ASP A 294 19.17 21.59 -4.55
CA ASP A 294 20.46 22.11 -5.00
C ASP A 294 21.56 21.13 -4.56
N ILE A 295 21.88 20.15 -5.39
CA ILE A 295 22.83 19.08 -5.07
C ILE A 295 24.26 19.59 -5.29
N VAL A 296 24.85 20.15 -4.23
CA VAL A 296 26.27 20.54 -4.20
C VAL A 296 27.16 19.30 -3.98
N ASN A 297 26.71 18.37 -3.14
CA ASN A 297 27.43 17.16 -2.78
C ASN A 297 26.60 15.91 -3.12
N ASN A 298 27.15 14.99 -3.91
CA ASN A 298 26.53 13.70 -4.18
C ASN A 298 27.25 12.56 -3.47
N ALA A 299 26.51 11.77 -2.71
CA ALA A 299 26.93 10.51 -2.10
C ALA A 299 25.93 9.37 -2.44
N ALA A 300 25.13 9.54 -3.49
CA ALA A 300 24.21 8.56 -4.05
C ALA A 300 24.64 8.17 -5.48
N ASN A 301 23.90 7.28 -6.14
CA ASN A 301 24.09 6.99 -7.57
C ASN A 301 23.08 7.78 -8.41
N ILE A 302 23.52 8.81 -9.12
CA ILE A 302 22.67 9.60 -10.03
C ILE A 302 22.96 9.17 -11.47
N ILE A 303 21.90 8.89 -12.23
CA ILE A 303 21.97 8.61 -13.67
C ILE A 303 21.01 9.54 -14.40
N LEU A 304 21.57 10.37 -15.28
CA LEU A 304 20.82 11.14 -16.27
C LEU A 304 21.01 10.50 -17.63
N ASP A 305 19.92 9.98 -18.18
CA ASP A 305 19.92 9.15 -19.39
C ASP A 305 19.01 9.79 -20.43
N GLY A 306 19.59 10.46 -21.42
CA GLY A 306 18.86 11.21 -22.46
C GLY A 306 18.83 12.74 -22.27
N ASP A 307 18.75 13.48 -23.38
CA ASP A 307 18.85 14.94 -23.44
C ASP A 307 17.85 15.65 -22.49
N SER A 308 16.63 15.14 -22.42
CA SER A 308 15.53 15.76 -21.68
C SER A 308 15.43 15.32 -20.21
N ALA A 309 16.35 14.47 -19.72
CA ALA A 309 16.37 14.02 -18.33
C ALA A 309 16.89 15.12 -17.39
N VAL A 310 16.08 15.60 -16.45
CA VAL A 310 16.45 16.70 -15.56
C VAL A 310 16.09 16.44 -14.10
N ILE A 311 16.91 17.00 -13.21
CA ILE A 311 16.60 17.12 -11.78
C ILE A 311 16.45 18.60 -11.46
N THR A 312 15.34 18.99 -10.85
CA THR A 312 15.04 20.41 -10.57
C THR A 312 14.49 20.63 -9.17
N SER A 313 14.52 21.88 -8.71
CA SER A 313 13.70 22.30 -7.58
C SER A 313 12.22 22.38 -7.99
N LEU A 314 11.30 22.46 -7.02
CA LEU A 314 9.88 22.71 -7.32
C LEU A 314 9.63 24.05 -8.06
N THR A 315 10.57 24.99 -8.00
CA THR A 315 10.52 26.26 -8.74
C THR A 315 11.18 26.17 -10.13
N GLY A 316 11.63 24.99 -10.55
CA GLY A 316 12.24 24.74 -11.86
C GLY A 316 13.72 25.11 -11.97
N VAL A 317 14.40 25.38 -10.85
CA VAL A 317 15.86 25.63 -10.87
C VAL A 317 16.58 24.30 -11.10
N ASN A 318 17.61 24.27 -11.93
CA ASN A 318 18.44 23.08 -12.12
C ASN A 318 19.11 22.69 -10.80
N ALA A 319 18.80 21.50 -10.28
CA ALA A 319 19.33 21.02 -9.02
C ALA A 319 20.82 20.69 -9.08
N LEU A 320 21.44 20.66 -10.25
CA LEU A 320 22.88 20.38 -10.42
C LEU A 320 23.68 21.65 -10.75
N ALA A 321 23.08 22.84 -10.66
CA ALA A 321 23.74 24.10 -11.02
C ALA A 321 25.00 24.38 -10.19
N ASN A 322 25.01 23.99 -8.91
CA ASN A 322 26.12 24.18 -7.98
C ASN A 322 26.86 22.88 -7.64
N PHE A 323 26.71 21.83 -8.46
CA PHE A 323 27.35 20.54 -8.22
C PHE A 323 28.87 20.67 -8.12
N ALA A 324 29.43 20.32 -6.96
CA ALA A 324 30.84 20.53 -6.64
C ALA A 324 31.58 19.23 -6.30
N THR A 325 30.91 18.32 -5.57
CA THR A 325 31.56 17.11 -5.04
C THR A 325 30.76 15.87 -5.41
N ASN A 326 31.44 14.90 -6.03
CA ASN A 326 30.99 13.50 -6.05
C ASN A 326 31.83 12.70 -5.05
N ALA A 327 31.22 12.33 -3.92
CA ALA A 327 31.88 11.56 -2.87
C ALA A 327 32.31 10.17 -3.37
N ALA A 328 33.25 9.53 -2.67
CA ALA A 328 33.77 8.22 -3.08
C ALA A 328 32.70 7.11 -3.16
N ALA A 329 31.63 7.23 -2.36
CA ALA A 329 30.48 6.31 -2.40
C ALA A 329 29.43 6.69 -3.44
N GLY A 330 29.52 7.88 -4.04
CA GLY A 330 28.58 8.37 -5.03
C GLY A 330 28.98 8.02 -6.46
N GLY A 331 28.00 7.81 -7.31
CA GLY A 331 28.14 7.70 -8.76
C GLY A 331 27.41 8.85 -9.45
N PHE A 332 28.00 9.39 -10.51
CA PHE A 332 27.32 10.36 -11.38
C PHE A 332 27.55 9.97 -12.84
N THR A 333 26.49 9.56 -13.51
CA THR A 333 26.51 9.10 -14.90
C THR A 333 25.61 9.98 -15.75
N ILE A 334 26.16 10.43 -16.86
CA ILE A 334 25.46 11.15 -17.93
C ILE A 334 25.62 10.29 -19.18
N GLN A 335 24.51 9.93 -19.84
CA GLN A 335 24.55 9.09 -21.04
C GLN A 335 23.43 9.43 -22.02
N ASN A 336 23.54 8.89 -23.23
CA ASN A 336 22.55 8.99 -24.30
C ASN A 336 22.13 10.43 -24.67
N GLY A 337 23.08 11.38 -24.62
CA GLY A 337 22.95 12.72 -25.20
C GLY A 337 22.71 13.87 -24.19
N LYS A 338 22.76 13.58 -22.90
CA LYS A 338 22.72 14.58 -21.81
C LYS A 338 23.97 15.46 -21.73
#